data_AF-A0A833ZY32-F1
#
_entry.id   AF-A0A833ZY32-F1
#
_cell.length_a   1.000
_cell.length_b   1.000
_cell.length_c   1.000
_cell.angle_alpha   90.00
_cell.angle_beta   90.00
_cell.angle_gamma   90.00
#
_symmetry.space_group_name_H-M   'P 1'
#
loop_
_entity.id
_entity.type
_entity.pdbx_description
1 polymer ?
#
loop_
_entity_poly.entity_id
_entity_poly.type
_entity_poly.pdbx_seq_one_letter_code
_entity_poly.pdbx_strand_id
1 'polypeptide(L)'
;MLYRTQYDILYHTDFESGYSEIFQMPLWTSYTVSKQAEVSGIPEHLTNCVRPDVRVSPSFSQSCLAYKNDKQMSYGFLFPPYLSSSPEAKYDTFLVTNMVPMYPAFKRVWNYFQRVLVKKYASERNGINVISGPIFDYDFDGLHDTQDKIKQYVEGSSIPVPTHYYSILTSCLDFTQPADKCDGPLSVSAFILPHRPDNDESCNSSEDESRWVEELIKMHTARVRDIEHLTSLDFFRKTSRSYSEILALKTYLHTYESEI
;
A
#
# COMPACT_ATOMS: atom_id res chain seq x y z
N MET A 1 -21.51 -12.07 2.29
CA MET A 1 -22.05 -10.95 3.08
C MET A 1 -21.36 -9.68 2.63
N LEU A 2 -22.07 -8.56 2.47
CA LEU A 2 -21.43 -7.26 2.25
C LEU A 2 -20.94 -6.74 3.61
N TYR A 3 -19.63 -6.55 3.77
CA TYR A 3 -19.07 -5.88 4.93
C TYR A 3 -19.56 -4.43 4.94
N ARG A 4 -20.12 -3.98 6.07
CA ARG A 4 -20.55 -2.60 6.27
C ARG A 4 -19.51 -1.89 7.10
N THR A 5 -18.93 -0.84 6.54
CA THR A 5 -17.96 0.02 7.21
C THR A 5 -18.25 1.48 6.90
N GLN A 6 -17.78 2.36 7.78
CA GLN A 6 -17.79 3.80 7.57
C GLN A 6 -16.41 4.24 7.13
N TYR A 7 -16.35 4.94 6.00
CA TYR A 7 -15.10 5.46 5.46
C TYR A 7 -15.33 6.75 4.68
N ASP A 8 -14.30 7.59 4.64
CA ASP A 8 -14.28 8.88 3.94
C ASP A 8 -13.37 8.81 2.71
N ILE A 9 -13.76 9.49 1.64
CA ILE A 9 -12.88 9.69 0.48
C ILE A 9 -12.05 10.96 0.72
N LEU A 10 -10.72 10.80 0.75
CA LEU A 10 -9.79 11.91 0.93
C LEU A 10 -9.00 12.15 -0.36
N TYR A 11 -9.29 13.27 -1.01
CA TYR A 11 -8.60 13.72 -2.22
C TYR A 11 -7.36 14.56 -1.87
N HIS A 12 -6.28 14.34 -2.60
CA HIS A 12 -5.05 15.13 -2.57
C HIS A 12 -4.54 15.30 -4.00
N THR A 13 -3.51 16.13 -4.19
CA THR A 13 -2.92 16.34 -5.52
C THR A 13 -2.38 15.04 -6.12
N ASP A 14 -1.68 14.23 -5.32
CA ASP A 14 -0.92 13.09 -5.82
C ASP A 14 -1.58 11.73 -5.56
N PHE A 15 -2.60 11.68 -4.68
CA PHE A 15 -3.24 10.43 -4.28
C PHE A 15 -4.67 10.64 -3.76
N GLU A 16 -5.45 9.56 -3.81
CA GLU A 16 -6.77 9.46 -3.20
C GLU A 16 -6.79 8.28 -2.23
N SER A 17 -7.52 8.39 -1.13
CA SER A 17 -7.65 7.29 -0.18
C SER A 17 -9.08 7.12 0.34
N GLY A 18 -9.43 5.89 0.71
CA GLY A 18 -10.65 5.55 1.44
C GLY A 18 -10.35 5.34 2.92
N TYR A 19 -10.45 6.38 3.73
CA TYR A 19 -10.09 6.40 5.15
C TYR A 19 -11.15 5.76 6.05
N SER A 20 -10.83 4.67 6.76
CA SER A 20 -11.75 4.04 7.72
C SER A 20 -11.67 4.72 9.08
N GLU A 21 -12.77 5.30 9.55
CA GLU A 21 -12.86 5.84 10.92
C GLU A 21 -12.75 4.73 11.98
N ILE A 22 -13.15 3.50 11.63
CA ILE A 22 -13.13 2.32 12.52
C ILE A 22 -11.69 1.85 12.76
N PHE A 23 -10.90 1.77 11.69
CA PHE A 23 -9.50 1.32 11.76
C PHE A 23 -8.50 2.47 11.90
N GLN A 24 -8.98 3.72 11.85
CA GLN A 24 -8.18 4.94 11.94
C GLN A 24 -7.08 5.01 10.85
N MET A 25 -7.27 4.35 9.71
CA MET A 25 -6.32 4.33 8.59
C MET A 25 -7.05 4.06 7.26
N PRO A 26 -6.42 4.32 6.11
CA PRO A 26 -7.00 3.97 4.82
C PRO A 26 -7.21 2.47 4.66
N LEU A 27 -8.38 2.10 4.14
CA LEU A 27 -8.63 0.77 3.58
C LEU A 27 -7.84 0.58 2.28
N TRP A 28 -7.71 1.65 1.51
CA TRP A 28 -6.95 1.72 0.27
C TRP A 28 -6.43 3.15 0.05
N THR A 29 -5.28 3.25 -0.61
CA THR A 29 -4.69 4.49 -1.13
C THR A 29 -4.28 4.24 -2.58
N SER A 30 -4.77 5.07 -3.50
CA SER A 30 -4.56 4.98 -4.94
C SER A 30 -3.77 6.18 -5.45
N TYR A 31 -2.76 5.94 -6.28
CA TYR A 31 -1.96 6.98 -6.92
C TYR A 31 -1.37 6.47 -8.25
N THR A 32 -1.01 7.39 -9.14
CA THR A 32 -0.44 7.04 -10.45
C THR A 32 0.96 7.63 -10.58
N VAL A 33 1.92 6.80 -10.96
CA VAL A 33 3.32 7.17 -11.15
C VAL A 33 3.63 7.08 -12.64
N SER A 34 3.91 8.22 -13.27
CA SER A 34 4.29 8.26 -14.68
C SER A 34 5.71 7.72 -14.90
N LYS A 35 6.03 7.36 -16.14
CA LYS A 35 7.39 6.95 -16.53
C LYS A 35 8.44 8.00 -16.15
N GLN A 36 8.11 9.28 -16.28
CA GLN A 36 9.00 10.42 -16.04
C GLN A 36 9.01 10.91 -14.58
N ALA A 37 8.21 10.33 -13.69
CA ALA A 37 8.12 10.77 -12.30
C ALA A 37 9.50 10.76 -11.61
N GLU A 38 9.84 11.83 -10.90
CA GLU A 38 11.11 11.93 -10.18
C GLU A 38 10.97 11.41 -8.75
N VAL A 39 12.05 10.81 -8.23
CA VAL A 39 12.13 10.40 -6.84
C VAL A 39 12.90 11.48 -6.08
N SER A 40 12.24 12.10 -5.10
CA SER A 40 12.83 13.17 -4.30
C SER A 40 13.12 12.70 -2.88
N GLY A 41 14.21 13.20 -2.30
CA GLY A 41 14.52 12.96 -0.89
C GLY A 41 13.46 13.54 0.05
N ILE A 42 13.46 13.06 1.30
CA ILE A 42 12.73 13.70 2.40
C ILE A 42 13.69 14.69 3.06
N PRO A 43 13.40 15.99 3.09
CA PRO A 43 14.19 16.97 3.83
C PRO A 43 14.32 16.57 5.30
N GLU A 44 15.49 16.81 5.90
CA GLU A 44 15.78 16.36 7.28
C GLU A 44 14.73 16.85 8.30
N HIS A 45 14.29 18.11 8.17
CA HIS A 45 13.26 18.72 9.02
C HIS A 45 11.87 18.06 8.91
N LEU A 46 11.63 17.24 7.88
CA LEU A 46 10.37 16.51 7.65
C LEU A 46 10.45 15.02 8.01
N THR A 47 11.62 14.51 8.41
CA THR A 47 11.85 13.06 8.67
C THR A 47 10.85 12.47 9.67
N ASN A 48 10.46 13.24 10.69
CA ASN A 48 9.50 12.84 11.72
C ASN A 48 8.22 13.69 11.68
N CYS A 49 7.92 14.31 10.52
CA CYS A 49 6.74 15.15 10.37
C CYS A 49 5.49 14.26 10.28
N VAL A 50 4.54 14.53 11.17
CA VAL A 50 3.16 14.05 11.07
C VAL A 50 2.24 15.22 11.32
N ARG A 51 1.27 15.44 10.43
CA ARG A 51 0.36 16.58 10.44
C ARG A 51 -1.06 16.10 10.70
N PRO A 52 -1.86 16.82 11.52
CA PRO A 52 -3.28 16.54 11.63
C PRO A 52 -3.98 16.78 10.29
N ASP A 53 -4.99 15.98 9.99
CA ASP A 53 -5.89 16.20 8.85
C ASP A 53 -7.15 16.88 9.36
N VAL A 54 -7.38 18.13 8.93
CA VAL A 54 -8.52 18.93 9.40
C VAL A 54 -9.88 18.42 8.92
N ARG A 55 -9.90 17.48 7.97
CA ARG A 55 -11.13 16.86 7.45
C ARG A 55 -11.63 15.74 8.35
N VAL A 56 -10.77 15.15 9.18
CA VAL A 56 -11.08 14.01 10.05
C VAL A 56 -11.03 14.46 11.51
N SER A 57 -12.06 14.08 12.29
CA SER A 57 -12.11 14.41 13.72
C SER A 57 -10.91 13.81 14.47
N PRO A 58 -10.36 14.49 15.50
CA PRO A 58 -9.32 13.93 16.36
C PRO A 58 -9.70 12.57 16.98
N SER A 59 -10.98 12.31 17.23
CA SER A 59 -11.47 11.02 17.75
C SER A 59 -11.29 9.85 16.78
N PHE A 60 -11.25 10.13 15.48
CA PHE A 60 -11.07 9.15 14.41
C PHE A 60 -9.65 9.15 13.85
N SER A 61 -8.76 9.97 14.40
CA SER A 61 -7.36 10.09 13.97
C SER A 61 -6.42 9.30 14.87
N GLN A 62 -5.32 8.80 14.31
CA GLN A 62 -4.26 8.17 15.09
C GLN A 62 -3.49 9.18 15.95
N SER A 63 -2.87 8.70 17.03
CA SER A 63 -2.03 9.51 17.91
C SER A 63 -0.55 9.14 17.77
N CYS A 64 0.30 10.13 17.47
CA CYS A 64 1.75 9.96 17.44
C CYS A 64 2.34 9.54 18.80
N LEU A 65 1.63 9.78 19.90
CA LEU A 65 2.08 9.36 21.23
C LEU A 65 2.07 7.83 21.38
N ALA A 66 1.10 7.15 20.76
CA ALA A 66 1.05 5.68 20.78
C ALA A 66 2.32 5.08 20.17
N TYR A 67 2.75 5.59 19.01
CA TYR A 67 3.99 5.19 18.34
C TYR A 67 5.27 5.57 19.09
N LYS A 68 5.24 6.60 19.94
CA LYS A 68 6.39 6.95 20.79
C LYS A 68 6.50 6.04 22.01
N ASN A 69 5.37 5.55 22.50
CA ASN A 69 5.30 4.69 23.68
C ASN A 69 5.60 3.23 23.32
N ASP A 70 5.10 2.78 22.17
CA ASP A 70 5.35 1.45 21.65
C ASP A 70 6.81 1.32 21.15
N LYS A 71 7.59 0.47 21.81
CA LYS A 71 9.01 0.29 21.47
C LYS A 71 9.25 -0.65 20.28
N GLN A 72 8.22 -1.39 19.86
CA GLN A 72 8.30 -2.38 18.79
C GLN A 72 7.69 -1.86 17.50
N MET A 73 6.71 -0.95 17.59
CA MET A 73 5.98 -0.41 16.45
C MET A 73 6.52 0.94 16.00
N SER A 74 6.67 1.10 14.68
CA SER A 74 6.89 2.39 14.03
C SER A 74 5.68 2.69 13.13
N TYR A 75 5.81 3.68 12.25
CA TYR A 75 4.80 4.01 11.26
C TYR A 75 5.41 4.18 9.88
N GLY A 76 4.63 3.88 8.85
CA GLY A 76 4.92 4.18 7.45
C GLY A 76 3.80 4.99 6.81
N PHE A 77 3.92 5.25 5.51
CA PHE A 77 2.94 5.98 4.72
C PHE A 77 2.48 5.14 3.55
N LEU A 78 1.18 5.15 3.23
CA LEU A 78 0.66 4.38 2.08
C LEU A 78 0.98 5.07 0.75
N PHE A 79 0.78 6.39 0.66
CA PHE A 79 1.38 7.20 -0.39
C PHE A 79 2.79 7.68 0.03
N PRO A 80 3.86 7.36 -0.71
CA PRO A 80 5.21 7.66 -0.29
C PRO A 80 5.59 9.14 -0.49
N PRO A 81 6.18 9.81 0.52
CA PRO A 81 6.72 11.17 0.37
C PRO A 81 7.79 11.31 -0.73
N TYR A 82 8.41 10.20 -1.16
CA TYR A 82 9.44 10.19 -2.19
C TYR A 82 8.91 10.48 -3.59
N LEU A 83 7.60 10.25 -3.83
CA LEU A 83 6.95 10.38 -5.14
C LEU A 83 6.04 11.61 -5.22
N SER A 84 6.16 12.55 -4.28
CA SER A 84 5.42 13.81 -4.32
C SER A 84 5.73 14.60 -5.59
N SER A 85 4.72 15.15 -6.25
CA SER A 85 4.89 15.93 -7.49
C SER A 85 5.56 17.29 -7.29
N SER A 86 5.41 17.88 -6.10
CA SER A 86 6.05 19.15 -5.72
C SER A 86 6.39 19.19 -4.22
N PRO A 87 7.27 20.12 -3.78
CA PRO A 87 7.52 20.37 -2.36
C PRO A 87 6.25 20.69 -1.56
N GLU A 88 5.29 21.40 -2.16
CA GLU A 88 4.01 21.75 -1.54
C GLU A 88 3.12 20.51 -1.37
N ALA A 89 2.98 19.70 -2.43
CA ALA A 89 2.23 18.45 -2.38
C ALA A 89 2.85 17.43 -1.40
N LYS A 90 4.16 17.50 -1.16
CA LYS A 90 4.86 16.65 -0.19
C LYS A 90 4.27 16.78 1.23
N TYR A 91 3.75 17.95 1.61
CA TYR A 91 3.14 18.15 2.93
C TYR A 91 1.87 17.32 3.16
N ASP A 92 1.17 16.92 2.10
CA ASP A 92 -0.03 16.06 2.19
C ASP A 92 0.35 14.61 2.50
N THR A 93 1.57 14.19 2.12
CA THR A 93 2.06 12.83 2.37
C THR A 93 2.30 12.57 3.87
N PHE A 94 2.55 13.64 4.65
CA PHE A 94 2.75 13.57 6.10
C PHE A 94 1.46 13.72 6.91
N LEU A 95 0.29 13.68 6.27
CA LEU A 95 -0.98 13.68 7.01
C LEU A 95 -1.14 12.39 7.82
N VAL A 96 -1.67 12.53 9.03
CA VAL A 96 -1.99 11.41 9.94
C VAL A 96 -2.92 10.39 9.29
N THR A 97 -3.74 10.82 8.33
CA THR A 97 -4.68 9.99 7.55
C THR A 97 -4.01 9.17 6.45
N ASN A 98 -2.72 9.38 6.16
CA ASN A 98 -1.90 8.56 5.26
C ASN A 98 -0.97 7.58 6.03
N MET A 99 -0.92 7.71 7.36
CA MET A 99 -0.03 6.96 8.23
C MET A 99 -0.60 5.58 8.61
N VAL A 100 0.26 4.56 8.64
CA VAL A 100 -0.10 3.18 9.02
C VAL A 100 0.96 2.56 9.93
N PRO A 101 0.59 1.69 10.89
CA PRO A 101 1.56 1.08 11.82
C PRO A 101 2.42 0.04 11.12
N MET A 102 3.74 0.24 11.16
CA MET A 102 4.70 -0.65 10.53
C MET A 102 5.85 -1.01 11.47
N TYR A 103 6.15 -2.30 11.61
CA TYR A 103 7.36 -2.75 12.29
C TYR A 103 8.61 -2.18 11.62
N PRO A 104 9.65 -1.81 12.37
CA PRO A 104 10.90 -1.32 11.80
C PRO A 104 11.52 -2.28 10.76
N ALA A 105 11.44 -3.59 10.97
CA ALA A 105 11.91 -4.59 10.02
C ALA A 105 11.14 -4.53 8.70
N PHE A 106 9.80 -4.48 8.76
CA PHE A 106 8.95 -4.35 7.58
C PHE A 106 9.12 -3.00 6.87
N LYS A 107 9.38 -1.90 7.60
CA LYS A 107 9.67 -0.60 6.98
C LYS A 107 10.85 -0.65 6.02
N ARG A 108 11.84 -1.54 6.21
CA ARG A 108 12.94 -1.73 5.25
C ARG A 108 12.43 -2.22 3.91
N VAL A 109 11.58 -3.26 3.93
CA VAL A 109 10.89 -3.80 2.76
C VAL A 109 10.03 -2.72 2.10
N TRP A 110 9.16 -2.08 2.88
CA TRP A 110 8.20 -1.09 2.37
C TRP A 110 8.86 0.14 1.76
N ASN A 111 9.87 0.70 2.43
CA ASN A 111 10.60 1.86 1.93
C ASN A 111 11.36 1.54 0.65
N TYR A 112 11.98 0.35 0.55
CA TYR A 112 12.65 -0.06 -0.68
C TYR A 112 11.65 -0.27 -1.82
N PHE A 113 10.52 -0.92 -1.54
CA PHE A 113 9.42 -1.07 -2.50
C PHE A 113 8.95 0.28 -3.04
N GLN A 114 8.57 1.21 -2.15
CA GLN A 114 8.04 2.51 -2.56
C GLN A 114 9.07 3.41 -3.23
N ARG A 115 10.31 3.46 -2.72
CA ARG A 115 11.35 4.37 -3.22
C ARG A 115 12.02 3.87 -4.49
N VAL A 116 12.23 2.56 -4.61
CA VAL A 116 13.03 1.95 -5.68
C VAL A 116 12.16 1.18 -6.66
N LEU A 117 11.39 0.20 -6.18
CA LEU A 117 10.67 -0.73 -7.06
C LEU A 117 9.49 -0.08 -7.78
N VAL A 118 8.69 0.76 -7.11
CA VAL A 118 7.59 1.50 -7.74
C VAL A 118 8.11 2.36 -8.90
N LYS A 119 9.25 3.05 -8.72
CA LYS A 119 9.90 3.83 -9.79
C LYS A 119 10.46 2.95 -10.91
N LYS A 120 11.08 1.81 -10.58
CA LYS A 120 11.55 0.81 -11.55
C LYS A 120 10.38 0.34 -12.43
N TYR A 121 9.29 -0.12 -11.83
CA TYR A 121 8.11 -0.60 -12.55
C TYR A 121 7.43 0.50 -13.38
N ALA A 122 7.31 1.72 -12.85
CA ALA A 122 6.82 2.85 -13.64
C ALA A 122 7.69 3.13 -14.88
N SER A 123 9.01 2.96 -14.76
CA SER A 123 9.94 3.19 -15.87
C SER A 123 9.85 2.11 -16.93
N GLU A 124 9.73 0.85 -16.52
CA GLU A 124 9.63 -0.34 -17.37
C GLU A 124 8.27 -0.47 -18.08
N ARG A 125 7.18 -0.09 -17.40
CA ARG A 125 5.79 -0.33 -17.86
C ARG A 125 5.10 0.92 -18.43
N ASN A 126 5.86 1.97 -18.71
CA ASN A 126 5.35 3.25 -19.21
C ASN A 126 4.32 3.90 -18.26
N GLY A 127 4.66 3.92 -16.97
CA GLY A 127 3.81 4.37 -15.88
C GLY A 127 2.98 3.22 -15.28
N ILE A 128 2.59 3.40 -14.02
CA ILE A 128 1.74 2.47 -13.29
C ILE A 128 0.74 3.22 -12.41
N ASN A 129 -0.45 2.66 -12.23
CA ASN A 129 -1.31 2.97 -11.10
C ASN A 129 -1.00 1.99 -9.96
N VAL A 130 -0.97 2.50 -8.73
CA VAL A 130 -0.69 1.75 -7.52
C VAL A 130 -1.87 1.92 -6.57
N ILE A 131 -2.41 0.80 -6.08
CA ILE A 131 -3.37 0.78 -4.98
C ILE A 131 -2.78 -0.03 -3.84
N SER A 132 -2.59 0.58 -2.68
CA SER A 132 -1.99 -0.06 -1.51
C SER A 132 -2.88 0.09 -0.28
N GLY A 133 -2.78 -0.87 0.65
CA GLY A 133 -3.55 -0.81 1.90
C GLY A 133 -3.21 -1.92 2.89
N PRO A 134 -3.77 -1.87 4.10
CA PRO A 134 -3.61 -2.89 5.12
C PRO A 134 -4.53 -4.10 4.89
N ILE A 135 -4.14 -5.25 5.42
CA ILE A 135 -4.96 -6.46 5.54
C ILE A 135 -4.96 -6.94 7.00
N PHE A 136 -6.14 -7.32 7.47
CA PHE A 136 -6.34 -7.95 8.78
C PHE A 136 -6.90 -9.36 8.55
N ASP A 137 -6.09 -10.38 8.88
CA ASP A 137 -6.41 -11.81 8.78
C ASP A 137 -5.67 -12.57 9.89
N TYR A 138 -6.13 -12.41 11.13
CA TYR A 138 -5.54 -12.95 12.37
C TYR A 138 -5.98 -14.38 12.66
N ASP A 139 -6.99 -14.90 11.98
CA ASP A 139 -7.39 -16.31 12.03
C ASP A 139 -6.99 -17.11 10.79
N PHE A 140 -6.35 -16.46 9.81
CA PHE A 140 -5.72 -17.05 8.65
C PHE A 140 -6.72 -17.81 7.77
N ASP A 141 -7.97 -17.32 7.71
CA ASP A 141 -9.03 -17.92 6.91
C ASP A 141 -9.05 -17.40 5.45
N GLY A 142 -8.17 -16.44 5.14
CA GLY A 142 -8.06 -15.83 3.81
C GLY A 142 -9.16 -14.82 3.51
N LEU A 143 -9.91 -14.39 4.53
CA LEU A 143 -10.98 -13.41 4.43
C LEU A 143 -10.70 -12.20 5.32
N HIS A 144 -11.38 -11.10 5.02
CA HIS A 144 -11.30 -9.88 5.83
C HIS A 144 -11.81 -10.10 7.27
N ASP A 145 -10.98 -9.77 8.25
CA ASP A 145 -11.35 -9.78 9.66
C ASP A 145 -12.30 -8.65 10.08
N THR A 146 -13.30 -9.00 10.87
CA THR A 146 -14.05 -8.02 11.66
C THR A 146 -13.24 -7.54 12.87
N GLN A 147 -13.62 -6.39 13.45
CA GLN A 147 -12.87 -5.77 14.55
C GLN A 147 -12.67 -6.69 15.76
N ASP A 148 -13.61 -7.61 16.02
CA ASP A 148 -13.54 -8.59 17.11
C ASP A 148 -12.48 -9.69 16.89
N LYS A 149 -12.09 -9.95 15.63
CA LYS A 149 -11.02 -10.91 15.30
C LYS A 149 -9.61 -10.31 15.43
N ILE A 150 -9.48 -8.98 15.43
CA ILE A 150 -8.18 -8.29 15.51
C ILE A 150 -7.56 -8.50 16.90
N LYS A 151 -6.35 -9.09 16.93
CA LYS A 151 -5.68 -9.50 18.18
C LYS A 151 -4.57 -8.56 18.65
N GLN A 152 -4.08 -7.67 17.79
CA GLN A 152 -2.96 -6.78 18.12
C GLN A 152 -3.25 -5.33 17.73
N TYR A 153 -2.85 -4.43 18.62
CA TYR A 153 -2.99 -2.99 18.52
C TYR A 153 -1.68 -2.32 18.90
N VAL A 154 -1.43 -1.10 18.40
CA VAL A 154 -0.30 -0.28 18.84
C VAL A 154 -0.46 0.01 20.34
N GLU A 155 0.63 -0.12 21.10
CA GLU A 155 0.61 -0.11 22.56
C GLU A 155 -0.18 1.09 23.15
N GLY A 156 -1.16 0.77 24.01
CA GLY A 156 -1.98 1.77 24.70
C GLY A 156 -2.97 2.53 23.79
N SER A 157 -3.31 1.99 22.62
CA SER A 157 -4.21 2.63 21.66
C SER A 157 -5.25 1.67 21.07
N SER A 158 -6.17 2.21 20.28
CA SER A 158 -7.15 1.47 19.47
C SER A 158 -6.70 1.26 18.02
N ILE A 159 -5.43 1.57 17.69
CA ILE A 159 -4.92 1.50 16.32
C ILE A 159 -4.58 0.03 16.02
N PRO A 160 -5.31 -0.66 15.14
CA PRO A 160 -5.09 -2.08 14.86
C PRO A 160 -3.80 -2.27 14.07
N VAL A 161 -3.08 -3.37 14.32
CA VAL A 161 -1.86 -3.71 13.56
C VAL A 161 -2.26 -4.60 12.37
N PRO A 162 -1.96 -4.24 11.12
CA PRO A 162 -2.23 -5.12 9.97
C PRO A 162 -1.40 -6.40 10.06
N THR A 163 -1.95 -7.51 9.61
CA THR A 163 -1.21 -8.77 9.44
C THR A 163 -0.37 -8.76 8.16
N HIS A 164 -0.84 -8.06 7.13
CA HIS A 164 -0.19 -7.90 5.85
C HIS A 164 -0.42 -6.48 5.30
N TYR A 165 0.37 -6.11 4.30
CA TYR A 165 0.12 -4.95 3.45
C TYR A 165 0.05 -5.40 1.99
N TYR A 166 -0.93 -4.92 1.25
CA TYR A 166 -1.07 -5.23 -0.16
C TYR A 166 -0.66 -4.06 -1.04
N SER A 167 -0.28 -4.39 -2.28
CA SER A 167 -0.17 -3.43 -3.38
C SER A 167 -0.64 -4.08 -4.69
N ILE A 168 -1.47 -3.36 -5.43
CA ILE A 168 -1.89 -3.71 -6.80
C ILE A 168 -1.23 -2.71 -7.74
N LEU A 169 -0.37 -3.20 -8.63
CA LEU A 169 0.26 -2.39 -9.68
C LEU A 169 -0.42 -2.68 -11.00
N THR A 170 -0.97 -1.64 -11.63
CA THR A 170 -1.67 -1.75 -12.92
C THR A 170 -1.01 -0.86 -13.97
N SER A 171 -0.84 -1.37 -15.19
CA SER A 171 -0.38 -0.60 -16.35
C SER A 171 -1.19 -0.99 -17.58
N CYS A 172 -0.90 -0.35 -18.73
CA CYS A 172 -1.41 -0.85 -20.00
C CYS A 172 -0.66 -2.13 -20.39
N LEU A 173 -1.36 -3.11 -20.99
CA LEU A 173 -0.73 -4.30 -21.56
C LEU A 173 0.12 -3.93 -22.79
N ASP A 174 -0.37 -2.97 -23.58
CA ASP A 174 0.41 -2.30 -24.62
C ASP A 174 1.29 -1.23 -23.96
N PHE A 175 2.56 -1.57 -23.72
CA PHE A 175 3.55 -0.70 -23.07
C PHE A 175 3.92 0.55 -23.91
N THR A 176 3.43 0.67 -25.15
CA THR A 176 3.56 1.93 -25.92
C THR A 176 2.63 3.02 -25.41
N GLN A 177 1.53 2.64 -24.75
CA GLN A 177 0.55 3.55 -24.16
C GLN A 177 0.88 3.79 -22.68
N PRO A 178 0.76 5.03 -22.18
CA PRO A 178 0.97 5.30 -20.78
C PRO A 178 -0.22 4.81 -19.94
N ALA A 179 0.02 4.45 -18.68
CA ALA A 179 -1.01 3.86 -17.82
C ALA A 179 -2.26 4.74 -17.61
N ASP A 180 -2.14 6.07 -17.72
CA ASP A 180 -3.25 7.03 -17.61
C ASP A 180 -4.08 7.18 -18.89
N LYS A 181 -3.60 6.64 -20.02
CA LYS A 181 -4.27 6.68 -21.34
C LYS A 181 -4.18 5.32 -22.04
N CYS A 182 -4.69 4.29 -21.37
CA CYS A 182 -4.74 2.93 -21.91
C CYS A 182 -6.11 2.67 -22.56
N ASP A 183 -6.12 2.52 -23.89
CA ASP A 183 -7.32 2.15 -24.66
C ASP A 183 -7.54 0.62 -24.68
N GLY A 184 -6.47 -0.14 -24.41
CA GLY A 184 -6.40 -1.59 -24.55
C GLY A 184 -6.66 -2.40 -23.27
N PRO A 185 -6.29 -3.69 -23.28
CA PRO A 185 -6.27 -4.52 -22.08
C PRO A 185 -5.26 -3.99 -21.04
N LEU A 186 -5.53 -4.28 -19.77
CA LEU A 186 -4.66 -3.92 -18.65
C LEU A 186 -3.67 -5.04 -18.35
N SER A 187 -2.53 -4.68 -17.76
CA SER A 187 -1.57 -5.59 -17.14
C SER A 187 -1.56 -5.34 -15.64
N VAL A 188 -1.47 -6.41 -14.84
CA VAL A 188 -1.50 -6.31 -13.37
C VAL A 188 -0.45 -7.21 -12.73
N SER A 189 0.17 -6.71 -11.66
CA SER A 189 0.94 -7.51 -10.71
C SER A 189 0.56 -7.06 -9.30
N ALA A 190 0.26 -7.99 -8.41
CA ALA A 190 -0.16 -7.70 -7.06
C ALA A 190 0.66 -8.49 -6.04
N PHE A 191 0.73 -7.95 -4.82
CA PHE A 191 1.52 -8.50 -3.71
C PHE A 191 0.73 -8.43 -2.41
N ILE A 192 0.91 -9.42 -1.54
CA ILE A 192 0.40 -9.43 -0.16
C ILE A 192 1.59 -9.71 0.76
N LEU A 193 2.17 -8.66 1.33
CA LEU A 193 3.43 -8.74 2.06
C LEU A 193 3.18 -8.96 3.56
N PRO A 194 3.76 -10.02 4.18
CA PRO A 194 3.63 -10.28 5.61
C PRO A 194 4.20 -9.13 6.46
N HIS A 195 3.39 -8.59 7.36
CA HIS A 195 3.79 -7.52 8.25
C HIS A 195 4.46 -8.09 9.51
N ARG A 196 5.75 -8.43 9.38
CA ARG A 196 6.52 -9.12 10.43
C ARG A 196 7.46 -8.19 11.21
N PRO A 197 7.74 -8.49 12.50
CA PRO A 197 8.68 -7.73 13.34
C PRO A 197 10.16 -7.99 13.01
N ASP A 198 10.45 -9.02 12.23
CA ASP A 198 11.77 -9.45 11.77
C ASP A 198 11.74 -9.76 10.25
N ASN A 199 12.91 -9.96 9.65
CA ASN A 199 13.05 -10.36 8.25
C ASN A 199 13.70 -11.76 8.12
N ASP A 200 13.41 -12.66 9.06
CA ASP A 200 14.05 -13.98 9.13
C ASP A 200 13.70 -14.90 7.94
N GLU A 201 12.61 -14.60 7.22
CA GLU A 201 12.27 -15.25 5.96
C GLU A 201 13.30 -15.00 4.87
N SER A 202 13.97 -13.84 4.91
CA SER A 202 15.02 -13.47 3.97
C SER A 202 16.38 -13.70 4.63
N CYS A 203 17.01 -14.84 4.34
CA CYS A 203 18.30 -15.22 4.93
C CYS A 203 19.40 -14.16 4.76
N ASN A 204 19.37 -13.40 3.66
CA ASN A 204 20.33 -12.34 3.34
C ASN A 204 19.86 -10.95 3.80
N SER A 205 18.89 -10.86 4.71
CA SER A 205 18.30 -9.59 5.17
C SER A 205 19.29 -8.64 5.87
N SER A 206 20.47 -9.13 6.27
CA SER A 206 21.58 -8.34 6.79
C SER A 206 22.31 -7.52 5.72
N GLU A 207 22.14 -7.87 4.44
CA GLU A 207 22.67 -7.13 3.30
C GLU A 207 21.79 -5.91 2.94
N ASP A 208 22.25 -5.14 1.95
CA ASP A 208 21.49 -4.06 1.34
C ASP A 208 20.16 -4.58 0.76
N GLU A 209 19.09 -3.78 0.88
CA GLU A 209 17.74 -4.17 0.45
C GLU A 209 17.67 -4.61 -1.02
N SER A 210 18.57 -4.12 -1.88
CA SER A 210 18.66 -4.54 -3.29
C SER A 210 19.01 -6.00 -3.50
N ARG A 211 19.51 -6.70 -2.48
CA ARG A 211 19.92 -8.10 -2.56
C ARG A 211 18.83 -9.10 -2.21
N TRP A 212 17.76 -8.67 -1.54
CA TRP A 212 16.78 -9.61 -0.97
C TRP A 212 15.32 -9.13 -1.03
N VAL A 213 15.04 -7.82 -1.05
CA VAL A 213 13.65 -7.32 -0.96
C VAL A 213 12.84 -7.67 -2.20
N GLU A 214 13.42 -7.58 -3.39
CA GLU A 214 12.71 -7.93 -4.62
C GLU A 214 12.38 -9.43 -4.67
N GLU A 215 13.26 -10.30 -4.18
CA GLU A 215 13.01 -11.75 -4.07
C GLU A 215 11.83 -12.03 -3.12
N LEU A 216 11.83 -11.41 -1.93
CA LEU A 216 10.74 -11.54 -0.96
C LEU A 216 9.39 -11.09 -1.57
N ILE A 217 9.36 -9.94 -2.24
CA ILE A 217 8.13 -9.41 -2.85
C ILE A 217 7.63 -10.33 -3.97
N LYS A 218 8.54 -10.88 -4.79
CA LYS A 218 8.20 -11.84 -5.85
C LYS A 218 7.60 -13.12 -5.29
N MET A 219 8.13 -13.63 -4.17
CA MET A 219 7.58 -14.81 -3.47
C MET A 219 6.15 -14.56 -2.97
N HIS A 220 5.86 -13.34 -2.52
CA HIS A 220 4.56 -12.92 -1.99
C HIS A 220 3.64 -12.28 -3.05
N THR A 221 3.80 -12.69 -4.32
CA THR A 221 2.87 -12.28 -5.37
C THR A 221 1.49 -12.92 -5.16
N ALA A 222 0.45 -12.17 -5.53
CA ALA A 222 -0.93 -12.55 -5.31
C ALA A 222 -1.80 -12.18 -6.52
N ARG A 223 -3.01 -12.76 -6.57
CA ARG A 223 -4.05 -12.30 -7.48
C ARG A 223 -4.75 -11.10 -6.87
N VAL A 224 -5.34 -10.25 -7.69
CA VAL A 224 -6.23 -9.19 -7.18
C VAL A 224 -7.41 -9.81 -6.43
N ARG A 225 -7.91 -10.97 -6.87
CA ARG A 225 -8.96 -11.71 -6.14
C ARG A 225 -8.59 -12.07 -4.71
N ASP A 226 -7.32 -12.39 -4.44
CA ASP A 226 -6.89 -12.73 -3.08
C ASP A 226 -6.98 -11.50 -2.17
N ILE A 227 -6.55 -10.34 -2.68
CA ILE A 227 -6.70 -9.05 -2.00
C ILE A 227 -8.18 -8.71 -1.79
N GLU A 228 -9.05 -8.94 -2.76
CA GLU A 228 -10.50 -8.71 -2.61
C GLU A 228 -11.12 -9.59 -1.53
N HIS A 229 -10.67 -10.84 -1.38
CA HIS A 229 -11.11 -11.72 -0.29
C HIS A 229 -10.66 -11.17 1.08
N LEU A 230 -9.38 -10.79 1.19
CA LEU A 230 -8.75 -10.31 2.42
C LEU A 230 -9.16 -8.88 2.84
N THR A 231 -9.73 -8.10 1.93
CA THR A 231 -10.10 -6.69 2.20
C THR A 231 -11.60 -6.42 2.08
N SER A 232 -12.36 -7.35 1.48
CA SER A 232 -13.75 -7.13 1.06
C SER A 232 -13.96 -5.93 0.10
N LEU A 233 -12.88 -5.44 -0.53
CA LEU A 233 -12.95 -4.43 -1.58
C LEU A 233 -13.24 -5.08 -2.94
N ASP A 234 -13.75 -4.28 -3.88
CA ASP A 234 -13.99 -4.71 -5.26
C ASP A 234 -13.36 -3.70 -6.22
N PHE A 235 -12.28 -4.12 -6.90
CA PHE A 235 -11.46 -3.26 -7.76
C PHE A 235 -11.96 -3.26 -9.21
N PHE A 236 -11.44 -2.34 -10.03
CA PHE A 236 -11.73 -2.25 -11.47
C PHE A 236 -13.22 -2.13 -11.84
N ARG A 237 -14.02 -1.47 -10.98
CA ARG A 237 -15.47 -1.30 -11.19
C ARG A 237 -15.83 -0.38 -12.36
N LYS A 238 -14.92 0.50 -12.76
CA LYS A 238 -15.09 1.42 -13.89
C LYS A 238 -13.90 1.26 -14.84
N THR A 239 -14.11 0.54 -15.93
CA THR A 239 -13.12 0.38 -17.01
C THR A 239 -13.85 0.36 -18.36
N SER A 240 -13.11 0.47 -19.47
CA SER A 240 -13.61 0.28 -20.83
C SER A 240 -13.72 -1.21 -21.23
N ARG A 241 -13.30 -2.14 -20.35
CA ARG A 241 -13.26 -3.58 -20.61
C ARG A 241 -14.56 -4.25 -20.22
N SER A 242 -14.84 -5.41 -20.82
CA SER A 242 -15.95 -6.25 -20.40
C SER A 242 -15.71 -6.82 -18.99
N TYR A 243 -16.78 -7.08 -18.25
CA TYR A 243 -16.65 -7.63 -16.90
C TYR A 243 -15.95 -9.00 -16.86
N SER A 244 -16.17 -9.85 -17.88
CA SER A 244 -15.46 -11.14 -18.01
C SER A 244 -13.95 -10.97 -18.16
N GLU A 245 -13.49 -9.95 -18.90
CA GLU A 245 -12.07 -9.65 -19.01
C GLU A 245 -11.51 -9.12 -17.69
N ILE A 246 -12.27 -8.32 -16.96
CA ILE A 246 -11.88 -7.87 -15.62
C ILE A 246 -11.81 -9.04 -14.63
N LEU A 247 -12.72 -10.00 -14.69
CA LEU A 247 -12.62 -11.21 -13.88
C LEU A 247 -11.35 -12.00 -14.20
N ALA A 248 -11.02 -12.18 -15.49
CA ALA A 248 -9.78 -12.82 -15.91
C ALA A 248 -8.53 -12.07 -15.38
N LEU A 249 -8.53 -10.74 -15.51
CA LEU A 249 -7.48 -9.87 -14.96
C LEU A 249 -7.35 -10.06 -13.45
N LYS A 250 -8.47 -10.09 -12.71
CA LYS A 250 -8.44 -10.24 -11.24
C LYS A 250 -7.92 -11.60 -10.78
N THR A 251 -8.12 -12.65 -11.58
CA THR A 251 -7.62 -14.01 -11.30
C THR A 251 -6.20 -14.27 -11.80
N TYR A 252 -5.62 -13.35 -12.56
CA TYR A 252 -4.25 -13.47 -13.04
C TYR A 252 -3.26 -13.46 -11.87
N LEU A 253 -2.30 -14.39 -11.90
CA LEU A 253 -1.18 -14.45 -10.98
C LEU A 253 0.10 -14.21 -11.80
N HIS A 254 0.85 -13.18 -11.44
CA HIS A 254 2.09 -12.86 -12.13
C HIS A 254 3.23 -13.71 -11.54
N THR A 255 3.68 -14.72 -12.30
CA THR A 255 4.77 -15.61 -11.88
C THR A 255 6.11 -15.11 -12.41
N TYR A 256 7.11 -15.03 -11.54
CA TYR A 256 8.47 -14.60 -11.89
C TYR A 256 9.40 -15.74 -12.32
N GLU A 257 8.86 -16.92 -12.64
CA GLU A 257 9.64 -18.12 -13.01
C GLU A 257 10.55 -17.91 -14.23
N SER A 258 10.21 -16.99 -15.13
CA SER A 258 11.03 -16.67 -16.31
C SER A 258 12.20 -15.72 -16.03
N GLU A 259 12.31 -15.18 -14.81
CA GLU A 259 13.34 -14.22 -14.40
C GLU A 259 14.36 -14.81 -13.41
N ILE A 260 14.21 -16.10 -13.06
CA ILE A 260 15.11 -16.90 -12.22
C ILE A 260 16.03 -17.71 -13.11
#